data_AF-A0A9E4SIP2-F1
#
_entry.id   AF-A0A9E4SIP2-F1
#
_cell.length_a   1.000
_cell.length_b   1.000
_cell.length_c   1.000
_cell.angle_alpha   90.00
_cell.angle_beta   90.00
_cell.angle_gamma   90.00
#
_symmetry.space_group_name_H-M   'P 1'
#
loop_
_entity.id
_entity.type
_entity.pdbx_description
1 polymer ?
#
loop_
_entity_poly.entity_id
_entity_poly.type
_entity_poly.pdbx_seq_one_letter_code
_entity_poly.pdbx_strand_id
1 'polypeptide(L)' 'RGLGRAVTAAGVDHLVGIGATPIDITVDAENPPALRLYEHLGFTVRWRSVWYELRISG' A
#
# COMPACT_ATOMS: atom_id res chain seq x y z
N ARG A 1 13.07 8.55 11.98
CA ARG A 1 12.05 7.47 11.88
C ARG A 1 10.69 8.16 11.68
N GLY A 2 10.00 7.97 10.55
CA GLY A 2 8.72 8.65 10.26
C GLY A 2 8.54 9.15 8.82
N LEU A 3 9.60 9.12 8.00
CA LEU A 3 9.57 9.61 6.62
C LEU A 3 8.56 8.84 5.76
N GLY A 4 8.44 7.53 5.93
CA GLY A 4 7.44 6.73 5.19
C GLY A 4 6.02 7.26 5.36
N ARG A 5 5.61 7.58 6.60
CA ARG A 5 4.27 8.14 6.85
C ARG A 5 4.10 9.50 6.20
N ALA A 6 5.08 10.39 6.34
CA ALA A 6 5.01 11.74 5.79
C ALA A 6 4.95 11.72 4.25
N VAL A 7 5.77 10.88 3.61
CA VAL A 7 5.81 10.74 2.15
C VAL A 7 4.52 10.12 1.63
N THR A 8 4.01 9.06 2.25
CA THR A 8 2.73 8.45 1.84
C THR A 8 1.57 9.43 1.99
N ALA A 9 1.49 10.16 3.11
CA ALA A 9 0.44 11.17 3.31
C ALA A 9 0.48 12.27 2.24
N ALA A 10 1.67 12.83 1.96
CA ALA A 10 1.82 13.84 0.92
C ALA A 10 1.43 13.33 -0.47
N GLY A 11 1.74 12.07 -0.78
CA GLY A 11 1.31 11.43 -2.03
C GLY A 11 -0.22 11.27 -2.12
N VAL A 12 -0.87 10.86 -1.03
CA VAL A 12 -2.34 10.75 -0.96
C VAL A 12 -2.98 12.11 -1.14
N ASP A 13 -2.52 13.14 -0.42
CA ASP A 13 -3.04 14.50 -0.53
C ASP A 13 -2.92 15.04 -1.96
N HIS A 14 -1.80 14.76 -2.62
CA HIS A 14 -1.61 15.14 -4.02
C HIS A 14 -2.61 14.44 -4.95
N LEU A 15 -2.78 13.13 -4.82
CA LEU A 15 -3.71 12.33 -5.63
C LEU A 15 -5.17 12.79 -5.43
N VAL A 16 -5.56 13.05 -4.19
CA VAL A 16 -6.87 13.63 -3.88
C VAL A 16 -7.03 15.01 -4.52
N GLY A 17 -6.00 15.86 -4.44
CA GLY A 17 -6.01 17.21 -5.01
C GLY A 17 -6.19 17.24 -6.54
N ILE A 18 -5.76 16.20 -7.25
CA ILE A 18 -5.98 16.05 -8.70
C ILE A 18 -7.24 15.25 -9.05
N GLY A 19 -8.05 14.86 -8.05
CA GLY A 19 -9.30 14.11 -8.24
C GLY A 19 -9.10 12.63 -8.54
N ALA A 20 -7.94 12.04 -8.23
CA ALA A 20 -7.70 10.62 -8.42
C ALA A 20 -8.47 9.80 -7.38
N THR A 21 -9.58 9.22 -7.81
CA THR A 21 -10.41 8.32 -7.01
C THR A 21 -10.91 7.14 -7.87
N PRO A 22 -10.74 5.88 -7.45
CA PRO A 22 -10.15 5.43 -6.18
C PRO A 22 -8.60 5.47 -6.17
N ILE A 23 -8.01 5.47 -4.97
CA ILE A 23 -6.57 5.27 -4.74
C ILE A 23 -6.38 3.85 -4.18
N ASP A 24 -5.65 3.00 -4.90
CA ASP A 24 -5.29 1.65 -4.46
C ASP A 24 -3.78 1.56 -4.19
N ILE A 25 -3.41 0.91 -3.09
CA ILE A 25 -2.01 0.60 -2.74
C ILE A 25 -1.89 -0.88 -2.38
N THR A 26 -0.80 -1.52 -2.83
CA THR A 26 -0.52 -2.93 -2.54
C THR A 26 0.71 -3.04 -1.65
N VAL A 27 0.68 -4.01 -0.75
CA VAL A 27 1.83 -4.38 0.08
C VAL A 27 1.78 -5.85 0.41
N ASP A 28 2.95 -6.41 0.70
CA ASP A 28 3.04 -7.75 1.28
C ASP A 28 2.23 -7.84 2.58
N ALA A 29 1.42 -8.89 2.71
CA ALA A 29 0.64 -9.14 3.91
C ALA A 29 1.53 -9.41 5.14
N GLU A 30 2.77 -9.82 4.92
CA GLU A 30 3.80 -10.02 5.94
C GLU A 30 4.58 -8.72 6.25
N ASN A 31 4.06 -7.55 5.84
CA ASN A 31 4.57 -6.24 6.23
C ASN A 31 3.61 -5.49 7.19
N PRO A 32 3.51 -5.90 8.47
CA PRO A 32 2.66 -5.23 9.47
C PRO A 32 2.91 -3.72 9.64
N PRO A 33 4.15 -3.19 9.55
CA PRO A 33 4.37 -1.75 9.61
C PRO A 33 3.66 -0.96 8.52
N ALA A 34 3.66 -1.45 7.28
CA ALA A 34 2.99 -0.80 6.16
C ALA A 34 1.46 -0.93 6.25
N LEU A 35 0.95 -2.11 6.62
CA LEU A 35 -0.49 -2.30 6.86
C LEU A 35 -1.02 -1.30 7.87
N ARG A 36 -0.38 -1.20 9.04
CA ARG A 36 -0.77 -0.23 10.08
C ARG A 36 -0.69 1.21 9.59
N LEU A 37 0.34 1.56 8.81
CA LEU A 37 0.48 2.89 8.24
C LEU A 37 -0.70 3.23 7.33
N TYR A 38 -1.06 2.33 6.42
CA TYR A 38 -2.14 2.56 5.46
C TYR A 38 -3.52 2.60 6.16
N GLU A 39 -3.75 1.73 7.13
CA GLU A 39 -4.95 1.78 7.99
C GLU A 39 -5.08 3.15 8.70
N HIS A 40 -3.99 3.68 9.26
CA HIS A 40 -3.98 5.02 9.89
C HIS A 40 -4.21 6.17 8.91
N LEU A 41 -3.97 5.95 7.62
CA LEU A 41 -4.24 6.92 6.55
C LEU A 41 -5.64 6.76 5.95
N GLY A 42 -6.46 5.83 6.47
CA GLY A 42 -7.84 5.62 6.06
C GLY A 42 -8.04 4.59 4.95
N PHE A 43 -6.99 3.88 4.54
CA PHE A 43 -7.13 2.75 3.61
C PHE A 43 -7.77 1.55 4.31
N THR A 44 -8.49 0.75 3.54
CA THR A 44 -9.06 -0.53 3.97
C THR A 44 -8.60 -1.64 3.03
N VAL A 45 -8.56 -2.88 3.53
CA VAL A 45 -8.19 -4.03 2.70
C VAL A 45 -9.32 -4.31 1.72
N ARG A 46 -9.05 -4.08 0.43
CA ARG A 46 -9.99 -4.40 -0.66
C ARG A 46 -9.90 -5.87 -1.11
N TRP A 47 -8.69 -6.42 -1.20
CA TRP A 47 -8.44 -7.79 -1.63
C TRP A 47 -7.09 -8.29 -1.07
N ARG A 48 -6.90 -9.61 -1.09
CA ARG A 48 -5.62 -10.27 -0.79
C ARG A 48 -5.32 -11.28 -1.89
N SER A 49 -4.05 -11.41 -2.26
CA SER A 49 -3.59 -12.43 -3.21
C SER A 49 -2.46 -13.25 -2.60
N VAL A 50 -2.25 -14.43 -3.17
CA VAL A 50 -1.07 -15.26 -2.92
C VAL A 50 -0.29 -15.31 -4.22
N TRP A 51 1.01 -15.04 -4.15
CA TRP A 51 1.90 -15.12 -5.30
C TRP A 51 2.60 -16.48 -5.33
N TYR A 52 2.69 -17.07 -6.51
CA TYR A 52 3.36 -18.34 -6.75
C TYR A 52 4.46 -18.13 -7.79
N GLU A 53 5.60 -18.77 -7.57
CA GLU A 53 6.68 -18.86 -8.54
C GLU A 53 7.11 -20.31 -8.69
N LEU A 54 7.15 -20.77 -9.94
CA LEU A 54 7.71 -22.05 -10.29
C LEU A 54 9.15 -21.83 -10.76
N ARG A 55 10.12 -22.34 -10.00
CA ARG A 55 11.50 -22.42 -10.48
C ARG A 55 11.66 -23.66 -11.36
N ILE A 56 11.80 -23.45 -12.67
CA ILE A 56 12.13 -24.53 -13.60
C ILE A 56 13.65 -24.66 -13.66
N SER A 57 14.18 -25.75 -13.09
CA SER A 57 15.56 -26.17 -13.27
C SER A 57 15.59 -27.32 -14.28
N GLY A 58 16.28 -27.11 -15.40
CA GLY A 58 16.59 -28.15 -16.38
C GLY A 58 17.81 -28.98 -15.99
#